data_AF-A0A952RNL4-F1
#
_entry.id   AF-A0A952RNL4-F1
#
_cell.length_a   1.000
_cell.length_b   1.000
_cell.length_c   1.000
_cell.angle_alpha   90.00
_cell.angle_beta   90.00
_cell.angle_gamma   90.00
#
_symmetry.space_group_name_H-M   'P 1'
#
loop_
_entity.id
_entity.type
_entity.pdbx_description
1 polymer ?
#
loop_
_entity_poly.entity_id
_entity_poly.type
_entity_poly.pdbx_seq_one_letter_code
_entity_poly.pdbx_strand_id
1 'polypeptide(L)'
;MKRIGALAGLFVAGIVSSAAAETPPPEPIPTTCVGEQAIKGTNTCLPPGTFVKKLCTVPYPDMALTMFAKGTPWTRVWLAGDVEAWNASGGFTSRTQLAFDEEVIVLSRHSAPSAGGVVMSGNTSFDVLRWDGSCVSVLEGELTLRRPPQPKPAAKMPWTRLEEATKRALLTTPKVKSTRDALEKACASDKVACDRAEKDFGAAIAQSVRAGTPLPVPTRRP
;
A
#
# COMPACT_ATOMS: atom_id res chain seq x y z
N MET A 1 -47.40 14.54 -64.88
CA MET A 1 -46.83 13.32 -64.25
C MET A 1 -45.62 13.79 -63.42
N LYS A 2 -45.74 14.05 -62.11
CA LYS A 2 -45.74 13.17 -60.92
C LYS A 2 -44.31 12.92 -60.37
N ARG A 3 -44.17 13.09 -59.03
CA ARG A 3 -43.02 12.95 -58.09
C ARG A 3 -42.34 14.30 -57.77
N ILE A 4 -42.47 14.95 -56.60
CA ILE A 4 -42.38 14.58 -55.17
C ILE A 4 -41.04 13.90 -54.81
N GLY A 5 -40.22 14.60 -54.03
CA GLY A 5 -39.04 14.08 -53.32
C GLY A 5 -38.52 15.15 -52.36
N ALA A 6 -38.65 14.89 -51.06
CA ALA A 6 -38.35 15.77 -49.94
C ALA A 6 -36.94 15.52 -49.34
N LEU A 7 -36.65 16.25 -48.25
CA LEU A 7 -35.57 16.06 -47.25
C LEU A 7 -34.20 16.67 -47.60
N ALA A 8 -33.44 17.29 -46.69
CA ALA A 8 -33.57 17.48 -45.25
C ALA A 8 -32.77 18.72 -44.83
N GLY A 9 -33.31 19.50 -43.89
CA GLY A 9 -32.55 20.50 -43.15
C GLY A 9 -31.64 19.81 -42.13
N LEU A 10 -30.35 20.18 -42.14
CA LEU A 10 -29.38 19.71 -41.17
C LEU A 10 -29.23 20.78 -40.09
N PHE A 11 -29.84 20.51 -38.93
CA PHE A 11 -29.60 21.25 -37.69
C PHE A 11 -28.16 20.99 -37.22
N VAL A 12 -27.34 22.03 -37.16
CA VAL A 12 -26.05 22.00 -36.47
C VAL A 12 -26.32 22.14 -34.98
N ALA A 13 -26.44 21.02 -34.27
CA ALA A 13 -26.47 21.00 -32.82
C ALA A 13 -25.03 21.21 -32.29
N GLY A 14 -24.82 22.36 -31.65
CA GLY A 14 -23.58 22.70 -30.97
C GLY A 14 -23.27 21.70 -29.86
N ILE A 15 -22.13 21.02 -30.02
CA ILE A 15 -21.50 20.18 -29.00
C ILE A 15 -20.94 21.10 -27.91
N VAL A 16 -21.55 21.07 -26.73
CA VAL A 16 -21.00 21.70 -25.53
C VAL A 16 -19.88 20.79 -25.04
N SER A 17 -18.64 21.18 -25.29
CA SER A 17 -17.44 20.51 -24.79
C SER A 17 -17.39 20.68 -23.27
N SER A 18 -17.68 19.60 -22.54
CA SER A 18 -17.48 19.54 -21.09
C SER A 18 -15.98 19.55 -20.83
N ALA A 19 -15.47 20.66 -20.29
CA ALA A 19 -14.09 20.78 -19.84
C ALA A 19 -13.86 19.74 -18.72
N ALA A 20 -13.15 18.67 -19.05
CA ALA A 20 -12.62 17.75 -18.06
C ALA A 20 -11.69 18.53 -17.13
N ALA A 21 -12.02 18.56 -15.84
CA ALA A 21 -11.09 19.07 -14.83
C ALA A 21 -9.80 18.24 -14.93
N GLU A 22 -8.71 18.88 -15.35
CA GLU A 22 -7.39 18.25 -15.36
C GLU A 22 -7.06 17.83 -13.94
N THR A 23 -6.92 16.52 -13.73
CA THR A 23 -6.48 15.98 -12.46
C THR A 23 -5.04 16.46 -12.25
N PRO A 24 -4.70 17.12 -11.13
CA PRO A 24 -3.35 17.60 -10.90
C PRO A 24 -2.35 16.44 -11.03
N PRO A 25 -1.14 16.72 -11.54
CA PRO A 25 -0.16 15.68 -11.79
C PRO A 25 0.17 14.95 -10.48
N PRO A 26 0.25 13.60 -10.52
CA PRO A 26 0.40 12.81 -9.30
C PRO A 26 1.74 13.11 -8.59
N GLU A 27 1.72 13.27 -7.27
CA GLU A 27 2.86 13.77 -6.46
C GLU A 27 4.11 12.89 -6.67
N PRO A 28 5.33 13.44 -6.77
CA PRO A 28 6.53 12.63 -6.91
C PRO A 28 6.68 11.69 -5.71
N ILE A 29 7.15 10.48 -5.97
CA ILE A 29 7.42 9.50 -4.92
C ILE A 29 8.62 9.99 -4.11
N PRO A 30 8.49 10.17 -2.79
CA PRO A 30 9.62 10.60 -1.98
C PRO A 30 10.78 9.60 -2.10
N THR A 31 12.00 10.12 -2.19
CA THR A 31 13.23 9.32 -2.27
C THR A 31 14.22 9.68 -1.16
N THR A 32 13.92 10.72 -0.38
CA THR A 32 14.77 11.23 0.68
C THR A 32 14.10 11.13 2.03
N CYS A 33 14.92 10.88 3.03
CA CYS A 33 14.52 11.01 4.42
C CYS A 33 14.35 12.48 4.78
N VAL A 34 13.21 12.88 5.36
CA VAL A 34 13.01 14.26 5.83
C VAL A 34 12.79 14.38 7.33
N GLY A 35 12.74 13.24 8.03
CA GLY A 35 12.64 13.18 9.47
C GLY A 35 13.28 11.92 10.01
N GLU A 36 13.91 12.05 11.17
CA GLU A 36 14.40 10.94 11.98
C GLU A 36 13.59 10.90 13.28
N GLN A 37 12.97 9.75 13.56
CA GLN A 37 12.28 9.52 14.82
C GLN A 37 12.79 8.23 15.45
N ALA A 38 13.06 8.25 16.75
CA ALA A 38 13.58 7.07 17.43
C ALA A 38 12.46 6.06 17.72
N ILE A 39 12.57 4.83 17.21
CA ILE A 39 11.78 3.68 17.68
C ILE A 39 12.68 2.90 18.62
N LYS A 40 12.30 2.79 19.89
CA LYS A 40 13.08 2.09 20.92
C LYS A 40 14.56 2.53 20.92
N GLY A 41 14.80 3.82 20.74
CA GLY A 41 16.14 4.42 20.71
C GLY A 41 16.89 4.34 19.38
N THR A 42 16.32 3.74 18.33
CA THR A 42 16.93 3.66 16.99
C THR A 42 16.28 4.67 16.05
N ASN A 43 17.07 5.58 15.45
CA ASN A 43 16.56 6.55 14.49
C ASN A 43 15.97 5.84 13.28
N THR A 44 14.74 6.22 12.93
CA THR A 44 13.99 5.66 11.80
C THR A 44 13.70 6.75 10.79
N CYS A 45 13.88 6.38 9.53
CA CYS A 45 13.69 7.28 8.43
C CYS A 45 12.23 7.41 8.05
N LEU A 46 11.72 8.64 8.09
CA LEU A 46 10.33 8.94 7.79
C LEU A 46 10.15 9.70 6.46
N PRO A 47 9.12 9.35 5.67
CA PRO A 47 8.70 10.13 4.52
C PRO A 47 8.09 11.49 4.93
N PRO A 48 7.94 12.44 3.98
CA PRO A 48 7.31 13.72 4.25
C PRO A 48 5.87 13.60 4.79
N GLY A 49 5.57 14.31 5.88
CA GLY A 49 4.25 14.22 6.53
C GLY A 49 3.07 14.62 5.64
N THR A 50 3.26 15.57 4.71
CA THR A 50 2.23 15.96 3.72
C THR A 50 1.91 14.81 2.77
N PHE A 51 2.92 14.07 2.33
CA PHE A 51 2.77 12.89 1.51
C PHE A 51 2.07 11.77 2.28
N VAL A 52 2.48 11.51 3.53
CA VAL A 52 1.85 10.51 4.42
C VAL A 52 0.36 10.80 4.61
N LYS A 53 0.00 12.07 4.86
CA LYS A 53 -1.40 12.47 5.06
C LYS A 53 -2.28 12.08 3.87
N LYS A 54 -1.78 12.24 2.64
CA LYS A 54 -2.51 11.84 1.42
C LYS A 54 -2.45 10.33 1.21
N LEU A 55 -1.29 9.70 1.40
CA LEU A 55 -1.09 8.26 1.29
C LEU A 55 -2.06 7.47 2.15
N CYS A 56 -2.36 7.95 3.35
CA CYS A 56 -3.22 7.26 4.31
C CYS A 56 -4.73 7.56 4.16
N THR A 57 -5.15 8.32 3.14
CA THR A 57 -6.58 8.57 2.89
C THR A 57 -7.30 7.36 2.30
N VAL A 58 -6.63 6.58 1.44
CA VAL A 58 -7.15 5.38 0.78
C VAL A 58 -6.02 4.38 0.56
N PRO A 59 -6.30 3.08 0.37
CA PRO A 59 -5.24 2.12 0.08
C PRO A 59 -4.55 2.36 -1.28
N TYR A 60 -3.22 2.34 -1.31
CA TYR A 60 -2.39 2.42 -2.54
C TYR A 60 -1.42 1.22 -2.66
N PRO A 61 -1.88 0.08 -3.21
CA PRO A 61 -1.07 -1.14 -3.29
C PRO A 61 0.26 -0.99 -4.05
N ASP A 62 0.25 -0.38 -5.24
CA ASP A 62 1.46 -0.20 -6.05
C ASP A 62 2.47 0.77 -5.39
N MET A 63 1.98 1.75 -4.64
CA MET A 63 2.83 2.63 -3.83
C MET A 63 3.48 1.89 -2.67
N ALA A 64 2.75 0.98 -2.00
CA ALA A 64 3.37 0.11 -1.01
C ALA A 64 4.48 -0.72 -1.64
N LEU A 65 4.24 -1.40 -2.77
CA LEU A 65 5.29 -2.17 -3.43
C LEU A 65 6.52 -1.32 -3.77
N THR A 66 6.31 -0.07 -4.22
CA THR A 66 7.39 0.87 -4.51
C THR A 66 8.16 1.26 -3.24
N MET A 67 7.47 1.57 -2.14
CA MET A 67 8.13 1.91 -0.86
C MET A 67 8.84 0.69 -0.24
N PHE A 68 8.30 -0.51 -0.41
CA PHE A 68 8.95 -1.77 0.00
C PHE A 68 9.98 -2.28 -1.01
N ALA A 69 10.30 -1.56 -2.09
CA ALA A 69 11.33 -1.96 -3.03
C ALA A 69 12.73 -1.93 -2.39
N LYS A 70 13.65 -2.72 -2.95
CA LYS A 70 15.06 -2.68 -2.53
C LYS A 70 15.66 -1.30 -2.79
N GLY A 71 16.46 -0.80 -1.84
CA GLY A 71 17.18 0.46 -1.99
C GLY A 71 16.37 1.71 -1.64
N THR A 72 15.13 1.56 -1.15
CA THR A 72 14.39 2.68 -0.56
C THR A 72 14.96 3.03 0.82
N PRO A 73 14.90 4.31 1.23
CA PRO A 73 15.44 4.74 2.52
C PRO A 73 14.54 4.38 3.71
N TRP A 74 13.35 3.85 3.46
CA TRP A 74 12.32 3.69 4.48
C TRP A 74 12.67 2.59 5.48
N THR A 75 12.48 2.90 6.76
CA THR A 75 12.71 1.92 7.82
C THR A 75 11.60 0.88 7.84
N ARG A 76 12.00 -0.38 7.67
CA ARG A 76 11.13 -1.54 7.84
C ARG A 76 11.17 -1.99 9.29
N VAL A 77 10.01 -2.23 9.85
CA VAL A 77 9.83 -2.76 11.20
C VAL A 77 8.88 -3.96 11.13
N TRP A 78 8.83 -4.72 12.20
CA TRP A 78 8.00 -5.91 12.30
C TRP A 78 7.07 -5.83 13.50
N LEU A 79 5.95 -6.53 13.42
CA LEU A 79 4.99 -6.65 14.50
C LEU A 79 5.50 -7.66 15.54
N ALA A 80 5.58 -7.23 16.80
CA ALA A 80 6.03 -8.02 17.95
C ALA A 80 4.93 -8.92 18.55
N GLY A 81 3.70 -8.78 18.10
CA GLY A 81 2.54 -9.61 18.45
C GLY A 81 1.45 -9.51 17.38
N ASP A 82 0.34 -10.21 17.56
CA ASP A 82 -0.85 -9.94 16.77
C ASP A 82 -1.52 -8.67 17.30
N VAL A 83 -1.88 -7.74 16.40
CA VAL A 83 -2.36 -6.40 16.74
C VAL A 83 -3.67 -6.12 16.02
N GLU A 84 -4.62 -5.51 16.72
CA GLU A 84 -5.84 -5.02 16.08
C GLU A 84 -5.56 -3.68 15.38
N ALA A 85 -5.79 -3.62 14.07
CA ALA A 85 -5.62 -2.37 13.33
C ALA A 85 -6.59 -1.30 13.84
N TRP A 86 -6.04 -0.11 14.09
CA TRP A 86 -6.79 1.12 14.32
C TRP A 86 -6.14 2.26 13.52
N ASN A 87 -6.72 3.46 13.52
CA ASN A 87 -6.16 4.62 12.81
C ASN A 87 -6.30 5.88 13.68
N ALA A 88 -5.19 6.35 14.22
CA ALA A 88 -5.08 7.55 15.05
C ALA A 88 -5.24 8.85 14.23
N SER A 89 -4.84 8.82 12.96
CA SER A 89 -4.77 9.97 12.05
C SER A 89 -6.12 10.30 11.39
N GLY A 90 -7.13 9.44 11.55
CA GLY A 90 -8.40 9.53 10.83
C GLY A 90 -8.25 9.13 9.36
N GLY A 91 -9.11 8.25 8.86
CA GLY A 91 -9.02 7.72 7.50
C GLY A 91 -9.64 6.34 7.37
N PHE A 92 -9.38 5.66 6.25
CA PHE A 92 -9.85 4.29 6.04
C PHE A 92 -9.27 3.37 7.11
N THR A 93 -10.12 2.82 7.98
CA THR A 93 -9.76 1.76 8.94
C THR A 93 -10.16 0.42 8.35
N SER A 94 -9.18 -0.45 8.09
CA SER A 94 -9.50 -1.87 7.93
C SER A 94 -9.55 -2.46 9.33
N ARG A 95 -10.64 -3.14 9.71
CA ARG A 95 -10.74 -3.91 10.98
C ARG A 95 -9.92 -5.21 10.91
N THR A 96 -8.76 -5.16 10.26
CA THR A 96 -7.96 -6.34 9.96
C THR A 96 -6.88 -6.49 11.01
N GLN A 97 -6.78 -7.67 11.61
CA GLN A 97 -5.69 -7.99 12.51
C GLN A 97 -4.36 -8.02 11.73
N LEU A 98 -3.34 -7.37 12.27
CA LEU A 98 -1.95 -7.50 11.83
C LEU A 98 -1.35 -8.70 12.53
N ALA A 99 -0.61 -9.51 11.79
CA ALA A 99 -0.03 -10.74 12.33
C ALA A 99 1.34 -10.47 12.96
N PHE A 100 1.71 -11.27 13.96
CA PHE A 100 3.08 -11.39 14.43
C PHE A 100 4.05 -11.61 13.25
N ASP A 101 5.20 -10.93 13.27
CA ASP A 101 6.21 -10.87 12.21
C ASP A 101 5.77 -10.20 10.90
N GLU A 102 4.60 -9.56 10.84
CA GLU A 102 4.19 -8.76 9.69
C GLU A 102 5.16 -7.58 9.52
N GLU A 103 5.76 -7.47 8.33
CA GLU A 103 6.66 -6.39 7.96
C GLU A 103 5.85 -5.17 7.53
N VAL A 104 6.16 -4.01 8.12
CA VAL A 104 5.54 -2.72 7.81
C VAL A 104 6.61 -1.64 7.64
N ILE A 105 6.25 -0.51 7.01
CA ILE A 105 7.11 0.68 6.93
C ILE A 105 6.56 1.75 7.87
N VAL A 106 7.43 2.38 8.66
CA VAL A 106 7.03 3.49 9.54
C VAL A 106 6.82 4.76 8.71
N LEU A 107 5.70 5.44 8.92
CA LEU A 107 5.32 6.64 8.19
C LEU A 107 5.38 7.90 9.05
N SER A 108 4.86 7.84 10.27
CA SER A 108 4.75 8.97 11.18
C SER A 108 4.81 8.51 12.64
N ARG A 109 5.17 9.43 13.55
CA ARG A 109 5.10 9.23 15.00
C ARG A 109 4.03 10.15 15.57
N HIS A 110 3.21 9.60 16.46
CA HIS A 110 2.28 10.34 17.30
C HIS A 110 2.76 10.27 18.74
N SER A 111 3.12 11.43 19.30
CA SER A 111 3.37 11.56 20.72
C SER A 111 2.05 11.56 21.49
N ALA A 112 2.03 10.94 22.67
CA ALA A 112 0.89 11.02 23.57
C ALA A 112 0.53 12.49 23.87
N PRO A 113 -0.76 12.85 24.01
CA PRO A 113 -1.13 14.17 24.48
C PRO A 113 -0.51 14.44 25.85
N SER A 114 0.22 15.54 26.00
CA SER A 114 0.72 15.98 27.29
C SER A 114 -0.43 16.53 28.13
N ALA A 115 -1.08 15.69 28.94
CA ALA A 115 -1.99 16.18 29.97
C ALA A 115 -1.16 16.63 31.18
N GLY A 116 -1.10 17.94 31.43
CA GLY A 116 -0.48 18.49 32.65
C GLY A 116 1.05 18.34 32.75
N GLY A 117 1.77 18.23 31.63
CA GLY A 117 3.25 18.15 31.63
C GLY A 117 3.82 16.78 32.01
N VAL A 118 2.98 15.78 32.30
CA VAL A 118 3.42 14.40 32.49
C VAL A 118 3.32 13.67 31.15
N VAL A 119 4.47 13.35 30.56
CA VAL A 119 4.53 12.45 29.40
C VAL A 119 4.37 11.02 29.92
N MET A 120 3.20 10.41 29.73
CA MET A 120 3.06 8.98 29.98
C MET A 120 3.86 8.21 28.92
N SER A 121 4.99 7.62 29.33
CA SER A 121 5.98 6.94 28.49
C SER A 121 5.50 5.62 27.85
N GLY A 122 4.19 5.42 27.70
CA GLY A 122 3.57 4.20 27.15
C GLY A 122 2.60 4.42 26.00
N ASN A 123 2.30 5.68 25.63
CA ASN A 123 1.24 6.02 24.66
C ASN A 123 1.79 6.57 23.32
N THR A 124 3.06 6.31 22.98
CA THR A 124 3.56 6.63 21.64
C THR A 124 2.95 5.63 20.65
N SER A 125 2.32 6.13 19.59
CA SER A 125 1.90 5.33 18.45
C SER A 125 2.59 5.79 17.16
N PHE A 126 2.58 4.93 16.16
CA PHE A 126 3.14 5.18 14.83
C PHE A 126 2.10 4.84 13.78
N ASP A 127 2.00 5.64 12.73
CA ASP A 127 1.35 5.17 11.51
C ASP A 127 2.34 4.34 10.72
N VAL A 128 1.86 3.19 10.23
CA VAL A 128 2.64 2.25 9.44
C VAL A 128 1.94 1.92 8.13
N LEU A 129 2.71 1.79 7.07
CA LEU A 129 2.28 1.31 5.76
C LEU A 129 2.39 -0.21 5.69
N ARG A 130 1.30 -0.85 5.30
CA ARG A 130 1.24 -2.29 5.05
C ARG A 130 1.47 -2.61 3.58
N TRP A 131 1.82 -3.86 3.31
CA TRP A 131 2.04 -4.36 1.94
C TRP A 131 0.81 -4.28 1.04
N ASP A 132 -0.40 -4.24 1.61
CA ASP A 132 -1.65 -4.08 0.86
C ASP A 132 -1.98 -2.62 0.49
N GLY A 133 -1.09 -1.67 0.86
CA GLY A 133 -1.26 -0.25 0.60
C GLY A 133 -2.10 0.50 1.64
N SER A 134 -2.61 -0.18 2.67
CA SER A 134 -3.33 0.49 3.76
C SER A 134 -2.36 1.06 4.81
N CYS A 135 -2.79 2.15 5.45
CA CYS A 135 -2.15 2.68 6.64
C CYS A 135 -2.93 2.25 7.88
N VAL A 136 -2.21 1.89 8.94
CA VAL A 136 -2.77 1.61 10.26
C VAL A 136 -1.88 2.23 11.33
N SER A 137 -2.42 2.47 12.51
CA SER A 137 -1.66 2.91 13.66
C SER A 137 -1.37 1.73 14.58
N VAL A 138 -0.18 1.73 15.18
CA VAL A 138 0.30 0.71 16.14
C VAL A 138 1.06 1.39 17.27
N LEU A 139 1.09 0.79 18.45
CA LEU A 139 1.85 1.29 19.59
C LEU A 139 3.34 0.96 19.44
N GLU A 140 4.22 1.77 20.03
CA GLU A 140 5.67 1.51 20.00
C GLU A 140 6.02 0.12 20.58
N GLY A 141 5.29 -0.31 21.62
CA GLY A 141 5.47 -1.61 22.25
C GLY A 141 5.22 -2.78 21.30
N GLU A 142 4.34 -2.60 20.32
CA GLU A 142 3.92 -3.61 19.34
C GLU A 142 4.89 -3.74 18.16
N LEU A 143 5.90 -2.88 18.08
CA LEU A 143 6.91 -2.89 17.02
C LEU A 143 8.21 -3.54 17.50
N THR A 144 8.91 -4.21 16.58
CA THR A 144 10.27 -4.68 16.78
C THR A 144 11.14 -4.30 15.57
N LEU A 145 12.38 -3.90 15.86
CA LEU A 145 13.42 -3.67 14.86
C LEU A 145 14.25 -4.93 14.59
N ARG A 146 14.02 -5.99 15.38
CA ARG A 146 14.65 -7.28 15.14
C ARG A 146 13.95 -7.96 13.97
N ARG A 147 14.66 -8.05 12.85
CA ARG A 147 14.18 -8.78 11.68
C ARG A 147 13.92 -10.25 12.02
N PRO A 148 12.69 -10.76 11.83
CA PRO A 148 12.41 -12.17 12.00
C PRO A 148 13.06 -13.01 10.89
N PRO A 149 13.32 -14.30 11.10
CA PRO A 149 13.90 -15.17 10.08
C PRO A 149 13.07 -15.23 8.80
N GLN A 150 11.74 -15.19 8.94
CA GLN A 150 10.79 -15.19 7.83
C GLN A 150 9.75 -14.08 8.00
N PRO A 151 10.08 -12.83 7.61
CA PRO A 151 9.13 -11.72 7.67
C PRO A 151 7.90 -11.99 6.82
N LYS A 152 6.72 -11.86 7.43
CA LYS A 152 5.44 -12.02 6.73
C LYS A 152 5.09 -10.72 6.02
N PRO A 153 4.66 -10.73 4.75
CA PRO A 153 3.94 -9.59 4.21
C PRO A 153 2.54 -9.50 4.84
N ALA A 154 1.77 -8.46 4.47
CA ALA A 154 0.36 -8.37 4.85
C ALA A 154 -0.40 -9.65 4.46
N ALA A 155 -1.37 -10.03 5.30
CA ALA A 155 -2.06 -11.32 5.20
C ALA A 155 -2.68 -11.61 3.82
N LYS A 156 -3.11 -10.58 3.08
CA LYS A 156 -3.64 -10.70 1.72
C LYS A 156 -3.09 -9.58 0.83
N MET A 157 -2.35 -9.95 -0.21
CA MET A 157 -1.91 -9.01 -1.24
C MET A 157 -3.09 -8.70 -2.18
N PRO A 158 -3.47 -7.43 -2.39
CA PRO A 158 -4.64 -7.07 -3.20
C PRO A 158 -4.31 -7.12 -4.70
N TRP A 159 -3.97 -8.31 -5.21
CA TRP A 159 -3.51 -8.54 -6.58
C TRP A 159 -4.41 -7.89 -7.63
N THR A 160 -5.72 -8.03 -7.48
CA THR A 160 -6.70 -7.46 -8.43
C THR A 160 -6.65 -5.94 -8.53
N ARG A 161 -6.22 -5.26 -7.46
CA ARG A 161 -6.10 -3.80 -7.38
C ARG A 161 -4.75 -3.27 -7.85
N LEU A 162 -3.77 -4.14 -8.12
CA LEU A 162 -2.50 -3.72 -8.70
C LEU A 162 -2.71 -3.27 -10.15
N GLU A 163 -1.90 -2.31 -10.59
CA GLU A 163 -1.89 -1.88 -11.98
C GLU A 163 -1.42 -3.02 -12.91
N GLU A 164 -1.96 -3.08 -14.13
CA GLU A 164 -1.58 -4.13 -15.10
C GLU A 164 -0.09 -4.10 -15.45
N ALA A 165 0.53 -2.91 -15.47
CA ALA A 165 1.96 -2.78 -15.66
C ALA A 165 2.74 -3.46 -14.53
N THR A 166 2.32 -3.27 -13.29
CA THR A 166 2.92 -3.89 -12.09
C THR A 166 2.72 -5.39 -12.09
N LYS A 167 1.51 -5.88 -12.40
CA LYS A 167 1.22 -7.31 -12.53
C LYS A 167 2.15 -7.96 -13.55
N ARG A 168 2.26 -7.38 -14.75
CA ARG A 168 3.16 -7.88 -15.80
C ARG A 168 4.62 -7.91 -15.35
N ALA A 169 5.09 -6.84 -14.70
CA ALA A 169 6.45 -6.78 -14.18
C ALA A 169 6.72 -7.88 -13.15
N LEU A 170 5.81 -8.08 -12.19
CA LEU A 170 5.92 -9.13 -11.18
C LEU A 170 5.88 -10.55 -11.76
N LEU A 171 5.09 -10.77 -12.81
CA LEU A 171 5.00 -12.07 -13.50
C LEU A 171 6.24 -12.41 -14.32
N THR A 172 7.17 -11.47 -14.53
CA THR A 172 8.50 -11.79 -15.10
C THR A 172 9.36 -12.61 -14.13
N THR A 173 9.08 -12.54 -12.82
CA THR A 173 9.76 -13.35 -11.82
C THR A 173 9.20 -14.78 -11.82
N PRO A 174 10.03 -15.82 -12.11
CA PRO A 174 9.55 -17.19 -12.22
C PRO A 174 8.82 -17.69 -10.97
N LYS A 175 9.32 -17.32 -9.78
CA LYS A 175 8.69 -17.71 -8.51
C LYS A 175 7.29 -17.13 -8.37
N VAL A 176 7.13 -15.82 -8.63
CA VAL A 176 5.83 -15.14 -8.56
C VAL A 176 4.83 -15.77 -9.53
N LYS A 177 5.25 -15.99 -10.79
CA LYS A 177 4.42 -16.67 -11.80
C LYS A 177 3.99 -18.06 -11.33
N SER A 178 4.93 -18.89 -10.87
CA SER A 178 4.61 -20.25 -10.41
C SER A 178 3.62 -20.26 -9.23
N THR A 179 3.76 -19.32 -8.28
CA THR A 179 2.82 -19.19 -7.15
C THR A 179 1.47 -18.63 -7.57
N ARG A 180 1.41 -17.80 -8.61
CA ARG A 180 0.15 -17.32 -9.19
C ARG A 180 -0.65 -18.46 -9.82
N ASP A 181 0.01 -19.27 -10.63
CA ASP A 181 -0.62 -20.43 -11.27
C ASP A 181 -1.11 -21.45 -10.23
N ALA A 182 -0.34 -21.64 -9.15
CA ALA A 182 -0.72 -22.49 -8.03
C ALA A 182 -1.93 -21.93 -7.26
N LEU A 183 -1.97 -20.61 -7.03
CA LEU A 183 -3.09 -19.93 -6.41
C LEU A 183 -4.39 -20.11 -7.21
N GLU A 184 -4.34 -19.89 -8.53
CA GLU A 184 -5.52 -20.04 -9.39
C GLU A 184 -6.07 -21.47 -9.35
N LYS A 185 -5.21 -22.49 -9.34
CA LYS A 185 -5.60 -23.89 -9.22
C LYS A 185 -6.16 -24.21 -7.83
N ALA A 186 -5.50 -23.75 -6.76
CA ALA A 186 -5.92 -24.04 -5.39
C ALA A 186 -7.29 -23.43 -5.08
N CYS A 187 -7.52 -22.18 -5.48
CA CYS A 187 -8.78 -21.47 -5.23
C CYS A 187 -9.97 -21.96 -6.06
N ALA A 188 -9.75 -22.83 -7.04
CA ALA A 188 -10.83 -23.52 -7.75
C ALA A 188 -11.36 -24.75 -6.99
N SER A 189 -10.70 -25.18 -5.91
CA SER A 189 -10.96 -26.47 -5.26
C SER A 189 -11.38 -26.36 -3.80
N ASP A 190 -10.47 -25.92 -2.94
CA ASP A 190 -10.63 -25.94 -1.48
C ASP A 190 -10.19 -24.61 -0.85
N LYS A 191 -10.95 -24.16 0.16
CA LYS A 191 -10.72 -22.87 0.83
C LYS A 191 -9.41 -22.86 1.61
N VAL A 192 -9.05 -23.95 2.28
CA VAL A 192 -7.82 -24.01 3.08
C VAL A 192 -6.59 -24.01 2.17
N ALA A 193 -6.65 -24.75 1.06
CA ALA A 193 -5.64 -24.73 0.02
C ALA A 193 -5.51 -23.33 -0.61
N CYS A 194 -6.63 -22.67 -0.89
CA CYS A 194 -6.66 -21.30 -1.40
C CYS A 194 -6.00 -20.31 -0.43
N ASP A 195 -6.37 -20.32 0.85
CA ASP A 195 -5.80 -19.42 1.87
C ASP A 195 -4.29 -19.63 2.03
N ARG A 196 -3.80 -20.87 1.92
CA ARG A 196 -2.35 -21.16 1.92
C ARG A 196 -1.68 -20.62 0.66
N ALA A 197 -2.25 -20.87 -0.51
CA ALA A 197 -1.69 -20.40 -1.77
C ALA A 197 -1.69 -18.86 -1.87
N GLU A 198 -2.68 -18.18 -1.29
CA GLU A 198 -2.72 -16.71 -1.19
C GLU A 198 -1.53 -16.18 -0.39
N LYS A 199 -1.22 -16.81 0.76
CA LYS A 199 -0.06 -16.45 1.59
C LYS A 199 1.25 -16.71 0.85
N ASP A 200 1.39 -17.86 0.20
CA ASP A 200 2.58 -18.22 -0.57
C ASP A 200 2.81 -17.25 -1.74
N PHE A 201 1.73 -16.84 -2.42
CA PHE A 201 1.78 -15.85 -3.49
C PHE A 201 2.18 -14.46 -2.98
N GLY A 202 1.58 -14.00 -1.87
CA GLY A 202 1.95 -12.75 -1.22
C GLY A 202 3.43 -12.73 -0.79
N ALA A 203 3.93 -13.83 -0.23
CA ALA A 203 5.33 -13.99 0.15
C ALA A 203 6.27 -13.95 -1.07
N ALA A 204 5.89 -14.60 -2.17
CA ALA A 204 6.67 -14.56 -3.42
C ALA A 204 6.78 -13.14 -3.99
N ILE A 205 5.68 -12.38 -4.00
CA ILE A 205 5.70 -10.96 -4.41
C ILE A 205 6.63 -10.17 -3.50
N ALA A 206 6.46 -10.26 -2.18
CA ALA A 206 7.27 -9.50 -1.24
C ALA A 206 8.77 -9.83 -1.36
N GLN A 207 9.11 -11.10 -1.55
CA GLN A 207 10.48 -11.53 -1.80
C GLN A 207 11.02 -10.96 -3.12
N SER A 208 10.24 -10.99 -4.20
CA SER A 208 10.60 -10.43 -5.51
C SER A 208 10.93 -8.93 -5.39
N VAL A 209 10.06 -8.18 -4.71
CA VAL A 209 10.21 -6.73 -4.51
C VAL A 209 11.43 -6.42 -3.62
N ARG A 210 11.63 -7.16 -2.52
CA ARG A 210 12.82 -7.05 -1.67
C ARG A 210 14.12 -7.45 -2.39
N ALA A 211 14.04 -8.35 -3.37
CA ALA A 211 15.19 -8.75 -4.19
C ALA A 211 15.56 -7.69 -5.25
N GLY A 212 14.69 -6.71 -5.51
CA GLY A 212 14.93 -5.64 -6.46
C GLY A 212 14.34 -5.90 -7.85
N THR A 213 13.21 -6.60 -7.92
CA THR A 213 12.46 -6.70 -9.19
C THR A 213 12.09 -5.29 -9.66
N PRO A 214 12.41 -4.91 -10.91
CA PRO A 214 12.03 -3.61 -11.44
C PRO A 214 10.51 -3.47 -11.46
N LEU A 215 9.99 -2.44 -10.77
CA LEU A 215 8.58 -2.09 -10.79
C LEU A 215 8.38 -0.83 -11.63
N PRO A 216 7.30 -0.74 -12.41
CA PRO A 216 6.93 0.51 -13.06
C PRO A 216 6.61 1.56 -12.00
N VAL A 217 6.75 2.83 -12.36
CA VAL A 217 6.28 3.94 -11.51
C VAL A 217 4.75 3.88 -11.44
N PRO A 218 4.14 3.77 -10.25
CA PRO A 218 2.70 3.76 -10.10
C PRO A 218 2.05 5.02 -10.68
N THR A 219 0.99 4.83 -11.47
CA THR A 219 0.17 5.91 -12.01
C THR A 219 -0.80 6.42 -10.95
N ARG A 220 -1.37 5.51 -10.14
CA ARG A 220 -2.22 5.84 -9.00
C ARG A 220 -1.36 6.03 -7.75
N ARG A 221 -1.18 7.28 -7.36
CA ARG A 221 -0.47 7.70 -6.14
C ARG A 221 -1.12 8.93 -5.52
N PRO A 222 -0.76 9.30 -4.27
CA PRO A 222 -1.40 10.38 -3.53
C PRO A 222 -1.22 11.77 -4.15
#